data_AF-A0A963GDR8-F1
#
_entry.id   AF-A0A963GDR8-F1
#
_cell.length_a   1.000
_cell.length_b   1.000
_cell.length_c   1.000
_cell.angle_alpha   90.00
_cell.angle_beta   90.00
_cell.angle_gamma   90.00
#
_symmetry.space_group_name_H-M   'P 1'
#
loop_
_entity.id
_entity.type
_entity.pdbx_description
1 polymer ?
#
loop_
_entity_poly.entity_id
_entity_poly.type
_entity_poly.pdbx_seq_one_letter_code
_entity_poly.pdbx_strand_id
1 'polypeptide(L)'
;MGGMLLCFSCLGVAATMSTTSSAEPGKPPQVYRLDETTIQITRHPGRSTAGPRRLDISGEGRATLEQDGKEHSFRYPTADLLALLNGLYAIRFLDLPSDYTTRQSITLRADGTIVTSMLRMTDAPSTAVCLSTTGFKKCVSYPSGAHDALEEIVARTFSQAETLSATAGK
;
A
#
# COMPACT_ATOMS: atom_id res chain seq x y z
N MET A 1 19.10 -51.29 -57.16
CA MET A 1 20.13 -50.96 -56.15
C MET A 1 20.08 -49.47 -55.90
N GLY A 2 19.98 -49.05 -54.64
CA GLY A 2 20.03 -47.66 -54.16
C GLY A 2 18.71 -46.91 -54.35
N GLY A 3 17.94 -46.47 -53.36
CA GLY A 3 18.22 -46.21 -51.95
C GLY A 3 18.52 -44.73 -51.75
N MET A 4 17.52 -43.92 -51.32
CA MET A 4 17.72 -42.81 -50.39
C MET A 4 16.38 -42.30 -49.84
N LEU A 5 16.13 -42.60 -48.57
CA LEU A 5 15.20 -41.88 -47.68
C LEU A 5 15.80 -40.51 -47.36
N LEU A 6 14.99 -39.46 -47.30
CA LEU A 6 15.26 -38.27 -46.48
C LEU A 6 13.96 -37.77 -45.83
N CYS A 7 13.74 -38.24 -44.60
CA CYS A 7 12.83 -37.62 -43.64
C CYS A 7 13.48 -36.32 -43.13
N PHE A 8 12.83 -35.18 -43.31
CA PHE A 8 13.12 -33.97 -42.53
C PHE A 8 11.86 -33.54 -41.80
N SER A 9 11.66 -34.15 -40.64
CA SER A 9 10.76 -33.70 -39.58
C SER A 9 11.42 -32.49 -38.92
N CYS A 10 10.94 -31.29 -39.21
CA CYS A 10 11.47 -30.07 -38.60
C CYS A 10 10.41 -29.38 -37.75
N LEU A 11 10.64 -29.49 -36.44
CA LEU A 11 10.47 -28.43 -35.43
C LEU A 11 9.04 -28.18 -34.94
N GLY A 12 8.70 -28.94 -33.90
CA GLY A 12 7.72 -28.51 -32.91
C GLY A 12 8.14 -27.17 -32.30
N VAL A 13 7.24 -26.20 -32.38
CA VAL A 13 7.35 -24.93 -31.67
C VAL A 13 7.12 -25.25 -30.19
N ALA A 14 8.21 -25.42 -29.44
CA ALA A 14 8.14 -25.38 -27.99
C ALA A 14 7.73 -23.96 -27.60
N ALA A 15 6.47 -23.80 -27.19
CA ALA A 15 6.05 -22.58 -26.52
C ALA A 15 6.91 -22.42 -25.26
N THR A 16 7.79 -21.42 -25.27
CA THR A 16 8.54 -21.01 -24.09
C THR A 16 7.53 -20.50 -23.06
N MET A 17 7.25 -21.29 -22.03
CA MET A 17 6.57 -20.77 -20.84
C MET A 17 7.49 -19.73 -20.21
N SER A 18 7.08 -18.46 -20.26
CA SER A 18 7.70 -17.41 -19.46
C SER A 18 7.50 -17.77 -17.99
N THR A 19 8.59 -18.10 -17.29
CA THR A 19 8.58 -18.22 -15.84
C THR A 19 8.26 -16.85 -15.25
N THR A 20 7.05 -16.69 -14.71
CA THR A 20 6.71 -15.55 -13.86
C THR A 20 7.79 -15.39 -12.81
N SER A 21 8.43 -14.22 -12.83
CA SER A 21 9.51 -13.81 -11.94
C SER A 21 9.20 -14.21 -10.49
N SER A 22 10.09 -14.99 -9.88
CA SER A 22 10.12 -15.20 -8.44
C SER A 22 10.14 -13.83 -7.74
N ALA A 23 9.26 -13.64 -6.76
CA ALA A 23 9.25 -12.43 -5.95
C ALA A 23 10.57 -12.35 -5.18
N GLU A 24 11.42 -11.37 -5.51
CA GLU A 24 12.58 -11.05 -4.66
C GLU A 24 12.07 -10.51 -3.31
N PRO A 25 12.51 -11.08 -2.17
CA PRO A 25 12.10 -10.60 -0.86
C PRO A 25 12.31 -9.09 -0.71
N GLY A 26 11.25 -8.37 -0.34
CA GLY A 26 11.29 -6.92 -0.14
C GLY A 26 11.11 -6.08 -1.42
N LYS A 27 11.00 -6.67 -2.60
CA LYS A 27 10.59 -5.96 -3.82
C LYS A 27 9.11 -6.16 -4.12
N PRO A 28 8.40 -5.14 -4.65
CA PRO A 28 7.03 -5.32 -5.08
C PRO A 28 6.93 -6.40 -6.17
N PRO A 29 5.97 -7.34 -6.09
CA PRO A 29 5.74 -8.28 -7.17
C PRO A 29 5.30 -7.54 -8.43
N GLN A 30 5.81 -7.97 -9.59
CA GLN A 30 5.42 -7.39 -10.89
C GLN A 30 4.00 -7.76 -11.29
N VAL A 31 3.53 -8.94 -10.86
CA VAL A 31 2.18 -9.44 -11.11
C VAL A 31 1.70 -10.12 -9.83
N TYR A 32 0.50 -9.77 -9.40
CA TYR A 32 -0.20 -10.37 -8.26
C TYR A 32 -1.70 -10.21 -8.49
N ARG A 33 -2.49 -11.08 -7.86
CA ARG A 33 -3.95 -11.06 -8.03
C ARG A 33 -4.57 -10.03 -7.09
N LEU A 34 -5.72 -9.48 -7.49
CA LEU A 34 -6.42 -8.50 -6.66
C LEU A 34 -6.81 -9.11 -5.31
N ASP A 35 -7.31 -10.35 -5.28
CA ASP A 35 -7.74 -11.07 -4.07
C ASP A 35 -6.59 -11.39 -3.10
N GLU A 36 -5.34 -11.30 -3.54
CA GLU A 36 -4.15 -11.40 -2.70
C GLU A 36 -3.79 -10.07 -2.04
N THR A 37 -4.48 -8.98 -2.38
CA THR A 37 -4.15 -7.63 -1.94
C THR A 37 -4.93 -7.24 -0.70
N THR A 38 -4.27 -6.57 0.26
CA THR A 38 -4.92 -5.92 1.40
C THR A 38 -4.41 -4.50 1.53
N ILE A 39 -5.33 -3.55 1.73
CA ILE A 39 -5.02 -2.16 2.02
C ILE A 39 -5.45 -1.86 3.44
N GLN A 40 -4.53 -1.32 4.24
CA GLN A 40 -4.81 -0.84 5.58
C GLN A 40 -4.48 0.65 5.65
N ILE A 41 -5.42 1.45 6.14
CA ILE A 41 -5.23 2.88 6.38
C ILE A 41 -5.50 3.14 7.86
N THR A 42 -4.53 3.70 8.56
CA THR A 42 -4.66 4.04 9.99
C THR A 42 -4.38 5.53 10.18
N ARG A 43 -5.30 6.25 10.79
CA ARG A 43 -5.12 7.65 11.19
C ARG A 43 -4.99 7.73 12.71
N HIS A 44 -3.84 8.19 13.17
CA HIS A 44 -3.54 8.47 14.56
C HIS A 44 -3.79 9.95 14.87
N PRO A 45 -4.60 10.26 15.88
CA PRO A 45 -4.97 11.65 16.19
C PRO A 45 -3.92 12.39 17.06
N GLY A 46 -2.72 11.83 17.24
CA GLY A 46 -1.67 12.42 18.09
C GLY A 46 -2.06 12.43 19.57
N ARG A 47 -1.87 13.56 20.26
CA ARG A 47 -2.24 13.76 21.68
C ARG A 47 -3.74 13.79 22.00
N SER A 48 -4.62 13.53 21.04
CA SER A 48 -6.06 13.46 21.30
C SER A 48 -6.43 12.22 22.13
N THR A 49 -7.51 12.31 22.91
CA THR A 49 -8.13 11.15 23.58
C THR A 49 -8.94 10.28 22.61
N ALA A 50 -9.15 10.76 21.38
CA ALA A 50 -9.77 9.96 20.34
C ALA A 50 -8.90 8.71 20.02
N GLY A 51 -9.55 7.56 19.82
CA GLY A 51 -8.87 6.37 19.34
C GLY A 51 -8.38 6.52 17.89
N PRO A 52 -7.49 5.64 17.43
CA PRO A 52 -7.13 5.60 16.02
C PRO A 52 -8.37 5.28 15.17
N ARG A 53 -8.42 5.85 13.96
CA ARG A 53 -9.37 5.41 12.94
C ARG A 53 -8.65 4.43 12.02
N ARG A 54 -9.24 3.27 11.78
CA ARG A 54 -8.61 2.23 10.97
C ARG A 54 -9.59 1.73 9.90
N LEU A 55 -9.08 1.57 8.69
CA LEU A 55 -9.81 1.01 7.58
C LEU A 55 -8.97 -0.12 6.98
N ASP A 56 -9.51 -1.33 7.01
CA ASP A 56 -8.93 -2.50 6.34
C ASP A 56 -9.83 -2.87 5.16
N ILE A 57 -9.24 -3.05 3.98
CA ILE A 57 -9.94 -3.44 2.75
C ILE A 57 -9.20 -4.63 2.13
N SER A 58 -9.89 -5.74 1.94
CA SER A 58 -9.38 -6.90 1.21
C SER A 58 -9.64 -6.78 -0.29
N GLY A 59 -8.81 -7.48 -1.07
CA GLY A 59 -8.91 -7.64 -2.51
C GLY A 59 -10.24 -8.18 -3.01
N GLU A 60 -10.91 -8.95 -2.17
CA GLU A 60 -12.24 -9.50 -2.44
C GLU A 60 -13.37 -8.48 -2.19
N GLY A 61 -13.04 -7.27 -1.73
CA GLY A 61 -13.97 -6.20 -1.39
C GLY A 61 -14.60 -6.35 0.00
N ARG A 62 -14.01 -7.12 0.92
CA ARG A 62 -14.44 -7.12 2.33
C ARG A 62 -13.74 -5.95 3.02
N ALA A 63 -14.47 -5.10 3.71
CA ALA A 63 -13.88 -3.96 4.41
C ALA A 63 -14.41 -3.82 5.83
N THR A 64 -13.55 -3.27 6.67
CA THR A 64 -13.81 -3.01 8.08
C THR A 64 -13.39 -1.58 8.38
N LEU A 65 -14.31 -0.77 8.92
CA LEU A 65 -14.03 0.56 9.44
C LEU A 65 -14.12 0.53 10.97
N GLU A 66 -12.99 0.76 11.63
CA GLU A 66 -12.91 0.99 13.07
C GLU A 66 -12.86 2.48 13.36
N GLN A 67 -13.81 2.96 14.16
CA GLN A 67 -13.88 4.34 14.60
C GLN A 67 -14.52 4.41 15.99
N ASP A 68 -13.93 5.20 16.89
CA ASP A 68 -14.42 5.39 18.26
C ASP A 68 -14.60 4.06 19.03
N GLY A 69 -13.71 3.09 18.77
CA GLY A 69 -13.73 1.75 19.36
C GLY A 69 -14.85 0.85 18.84
N LYS A 70 -15.57 1.26 17.79
CA LYS A 70 -16.60 0.46 17.11
C LYS A 70 -16.11 0.00 15.76
N GLU A 71 -16.41 -1.25 15.45
CA GLU A 71 -16.06 -1.88 14.18
C GLU A 71 -17.30 -2.05 13.30
N HIS A 72 -17.21 -1.61 12.06
CA HIS A 72 -18.26 -1.72 11.06
C HIS A 72 -17.75 -2.50 9.84
N SER A 73 -18.29 -3.69 9.63
CA SER A 73 -18.00 -4.51 8.45
C SER A 73 -18.95 -4.16 7.29
N PHE A 74 -18.43 -4.06 6.07
CA PHE A 74 -19.20 -3.74 4.87
C PHE A 74 -18.53 -4.27 3.59
N ARG A 75 -19.21 -4.14 2.44
CA ARG A 75 -18.63 -4.45 1.13
C ARG A 75 -18.08 -3.18 0.50
N TYR A 76 -16.81 -3.23 0.10
CA TYR A 76 -16.17 -2.19 -0.68
C TYR A 76 -16.27 -2.55 -2.16
N PRO A 77 -16.93 -1.73 -3.01
CA PRO A 77 -17.11 -2.05 -4.41
C PRO A 77 -15.77 -2.26 -5.12
N THR A 78 -15.69 -3.29 -5.96
CA THR A 78 -14.46 -3.60 -6.71
C THR A 78 -14.00 -2.42 -7.58
N ALA A 79 -14.93 -1.66 -8.16
CA ALA A 79 -14.61 -0.47 -8.94
C ALA A 79 -13.89 0.61 -8.09
N ASP A 80 -14.37 0.84 -6.87
CA ASP A 80 -13.74 1.80 -5.95
C ASP A 80 -12.39 1.30 -5.45
N LEU A 81 -12.25 -0.01 -5.20
CA LEU A 81 -10.97 -0.62 -4.81
C LEU A 81 -9.92 -0.46 -5.92
N LEU A 82 -10.30 -0.68 -7.17
CA LEU A 82 -9.43 -0.44 -8.32
C LEU A 82 -9.05 1.04 -8.45
N ALA A 83 -9.99 1.95 -8.22
CA ALA A 83 -9.72 3.39 -8.22
C ALA A 83 -8.71 3.78 -7.12
N LEU A 84 -8.85 3.23 -5.92
CA LEU A 84 -7.90 3.41 -4.81
C LEU A 84 -6.50 2.91 -5.18
N LEU A 85 -6.39 1.67 -5.67
CA LEU A 85 -5.10 1.09 -6.08
C LEU A 85 -4.44 1.90 -7.21
N ASN A 86 -5.20 2.28 -8.23
CA ASN A 86 -4.70 3.11 -9.31
C ASN A 86 -4.24 4.49 -8.81
N GLY A 87 -4.94 5.08 -7.85
CA GLY A 87 -4.51 6.32 -7.18
C GLY A 87 -3.15 6.17 -6.50
N LEU A 88 -2.95 5.07 -5.76
CA LEU A 88 -1.66 4.78 -5.12
C LEU A 88 -0.54 4.57 -6.16
N TYR A 89 -0.82 3.89 -7.27
CA TYR A 89 0.17 3.70 -8.33
C TYR A 89 0.49 4.97 -9.09
N ALA A 90 -0.50 5.85 -9.32
CA ALA A 90 -0.30 7.12 -9.98
C ALA A 90 0.70 8.02 -9.24
N ILE A 91 0.72 7.96 -7.91
CA ILE A 91 1.68 8.70 -7.07
C ILE A 91 2.98 7.93 -6.80
N ARG A 92 3.19 6.79 -7.47
CA ARG A 92 4.34 5.91 -7.27
C ARG A 92 4.51 5.49 -5.79
N PHE A 93 3.42 5.12 -5.13
CA PHE A 93 3.37 4.79 -3.70
C PHE A 93 4.48 3.81 -3.24
N LEU A 94 4.80 2.83 -4.09
CA LEU A 94 5.82 1.82 -3.81
C LEU A 94 7.25 2.40 -3.67
N ASP A 95 7.51 3.53 -4.33
CA ASP A 95 8.79 4.23 -4.34
C ASP A 95 8.92 5.25 -3.20
N LEU A 96 7.82 5.58 -2.51
CA LEU A 96 7.85 6.56 -1.43
C LEU A 96 8.70 6.07 -0.25
N PRO A 97 9.44 6.95 0.45
CA PRO A 97 9.97 6.68 1.78
C PRO A 97 8.91 6.05 2.71
N SER A 98 9.33 5.07 3.51
CA SER A 98 8.41 4.37 4.41
C SER A 98 7.99 5.24 5.61
N ASP A 99 8.78 6.24 5.97
CA ASP A 99 8.54 7.08 7.14
C ASP A 99 8.91 8.54 6.88
N TYR A 100 7.90 9.41 6.87
CA TYR A 100 8.02 10.87 6.84
C TYR A 100 7.81 11.52 8.22
N THR A 101 7.63 10.72 9.27
CA THR A 101 7.39 11.18 10.65
C THR A 101 8.69 11.47 11.40
N THR A 102 9.84 11.19 10.79
CA THR A 102 11.16 11.54 11.30
C THR A 102 11.71 12.77 10.58
N ARG A 103 12.20 13.75 11.36
CA ARG A 103 12.92 14.91 10.83
C ARG A 103 14.37 14.85 11.29
N GLN A 104 15.28 15.00 10.35
CA GLN A 104 16.69 15.20 10.65
C GLN A 104 16.91 16.65 11.09
N SER A 105 17.45 16.85 12.28
CA SER A 105 17.94 18.14 12.76
C SER A 105 19.46 18.12 12.76
N ILE A 106 20.06 19.21 12.32
CA ILE A 106 21.51 19.41 12.28
C ILE A 106 21.81 20.65 13.11
N THR A 107 22.56 20.47 14.19
CA THR A 107 22.94 21.55 15.10
C THR A 107 24.46 21.70 15.11
N LEU A 108 24.95 22.90 14.79
CA LEU A 108 26.34 23.28 15.02
C LEU A 108 26.49 23.74 16.47
N ARG A 109 27.37 23.06 17.21
CA ARG A 109 27.70 23.40 18.60
C ARG A 109 28.83 24.43 18.66
N ALA A 110 28.91 25.14 19.78
CA ALA A 110 29.93 26.18 19.99
C ALA A 110 31.37 25.63 20.03
N ASP A 111 31.54 24.32 20.24
CA ASP A 111 32.84 23.62 20.16
C ASP A 111 33.26 23.27 18.72
N GLY A 112 32.48 23.69 17.71
CA GLY A 112 32.73 23.41 16.30
C GLY A 112 32.19 22.05 15.83
N THR A 113 31.53 21.28 16.70
CA THR A 113 30.98 19.97 16.34
C THR A 113 29.62 20.10 15.66
N ILE A 114 29.41 19.35 14.56
CA ILE A 114 28.11 19.19 13.92
C ILE A 114 27.42 17.95 14.49
N VAL A 115 26.26 18.13 15.13
CA VAL A 115 25.45 17.02 15.65
C VAL A 115 24.22 16.84 14.79
N THR A 116 24.07 15.64 14.26
CA THR A 116 22.86 15.19 13.60
C THR A 116 21.99 14.45 14.60
N SER A 117 20.71 14.80 14.68
CA SER A 117 19.73 14.12 15.53
C SER A 117 18.46 13.81 14.75
N MET A 118 17.90 12.62 14.94
CA MET A 118 16.59 12.26 14.39
C MET A 118 15.52 12.61 15.41
N LEU A 119 14.64 13.56 15.06
CA LEU A 119 13.46 13.90 15.85
C LEU A 119 12.26 13.09 15.31
N ARG A 120 11.72 12.21 16.14
CA ARG A 120 10.48 11.49 15.84
C ARG A 120 9.30 12.32 16.32
N MET A 121 8.36 12.64 15.41
CA MET A 121 7.18 13.46 15.72
C MET A 121 6.05 12.62 16.34
N THR A 122 6.36 11.82 17.37
CA THR A 122 5.45 10.81 17.94
C THR A 122 4.15 11.40 18.53
N ASP A 123 4.17 12.68 18.89
CA ASP A 123 3.04 13.40 19.49
C ASP A 123 2.11 14.06 18.44
N ALA A 124 2.51 14.08 17.16
CA ALA A 124 1.78 14.72 16.09
C ALA A 124 0.75 13.76 15.43
N PRO A 125 -0.40 14.28 14.95
CA PRO A 125 -1.30 13.49 14.12
C PRO A 125 -0.56 12.93 12.90
N SER A 126 -0.79 11.66 12.62
CA SER A 126 -0.14 10.95 11.51
C SER A 126 -1.08 9.94 10.86
N THR A 127 -0.81 9.65 9.61
CA THR A 127 -1.51 8.63 8.83
C THR A 127 -0.50 7.58 8.37
N ALA A 128 -0.88 6.32 8.43
CA ALA A 128 -0.15 5.21 7.84
C ALA A 128 -1.02 4.54 6.79
N VAL A 129 -0.48 4.34 5.59
CA VAL A 129 -1.10 3.54 4.52
C VAL A 129 -0.21 2.33 4.29
N CYS A 130 -0.77 1.14 4.33
CA CYS A 130 -0.09 -0.11 4.08
C CYS A 130 -0.77 -0.87 2.94
N LEU A 131 -0.01 -1.20 1.91
CA LEU A 131 -0.39 -2.11 0.84
C LEU A 131 0.35 -3.43 1.05
N SER A 132 -0.39 -4.54 1.12
CA SER A 132 0.17 -5.88 1.28
C SER A 132 -0.32 -6.81 0.18
N THR A 133 0.54 -7.71 -0.25
CA THR A 133 0.25 -8.83 -1.15
C THR A 133 1.10 -10.05 -0.72
N THR A 134 0.96 -11.19 -1.39
CA THR A 134 1.68 -12.42 -1.06
C THR A 134 3.19 -12.18 -1.04
N GLY A 135 3.79 -12.23 0.16
CA GLY A 135 5.24 -12.05 0.35
C GLY A 135 5.76 -10.61 0.29
N PHE A 136 4.89 -9.59 0.15
CA PHE A 136 5.30 -8.19 0.08
C PHE A 136 4.39 -7.27 0.90
N LYS A 137 4.99 -6.31 1.61
CA LYS A 137 4.26 -5.26 2.32
C LYS A 137 5.01 -3.94 2.20
N LYS A 138 4.31 -2.90 1.75
CA LYS A 138 4.79 -1.52 1.78
C LYS A 138 3.91 -0.71 2.71
N CYS A 139 4.53 -0.01 3.66
CA CYS A 139 3.86 0.98 4.48
C CYS A 139 4.53 2.34 4.30
N VAL A 140 3.71 3.38 4.26
CA VAL A 140 4.13 4.78 4.25
C VAL A 140 3.41 5.49 5.38
N SER A 141 4.19 6.00 6.34
CA SER A 141 3.69 6.81 7.46
C SER A 141 4.07 8.27 7.25
N TYR A 142 3.11 9.18 7.43
CA TYR A 142 3.34 10.61 7.23
C TYR A 142 2.57 11.45 8.25
N PRO A 143 3.13 12.58 8.73
CA PRO A 143 2.40 13.50 9.58
C PRO A 143 1.38 14.29 8.75
N SER A 144 0.36 14.84 9.41
CA SER A 144 -0.64 15.69 8.75
C SER A 144 0.02 16.80 7.92
N GLY A 145 -0.45 16.97 6.67
CA GLY A 145 0.04 17.99 5.73
C GLY A 145 1.40 17.72 5.08
N ALA A 146 1.99 16.53 5.23
CA ALA A 146 3.28 16.22 4.62
C ALA A 146 3.21 15.62 3.20
N HIS A 147 2.05 15.09 2.79
CA HIS A 147 1.92 14.41 1.50
C HIS A 147 0.51 14.58 0.91
N ASP A 148 0.24 15.76 0.32
CA ASP A 148 -1.11 16.17 -0.12
C ASP A 148 -1.81 15.16 -1.03
N ALA A 149 -1.10 14.62 -2.03
CA ALA A 149 -1.69 13.65 -2.96
C ALA A 149 -2.09 12.33 -2.27
N LEU A 150 -1.34 11.90 -1.25
CA LEU A 150 -1.66 10.69 -0.49
C LEU A 150 -2.78 10.98 0.51
N GLU A 151 -2.80 12.17 1.10
CA GLU A 151 -3.86 12.62 1.98
C GLU A 151 -5.20 12.77 1.23
N GLU A 152 -5.20 13.24 -0.01
CA GLU A 152 -6.40 13.30 -0.84
C GLU A 152 -6.98 11.90 -1.09
N ILE A 153 -6.12 10.93 -1.42
CA ILE A 153 -6.53 9.53 -1.58
C ILE A 153 -7.13 9.00 -0.28
N VAL A 154 -6.45 9.18 0.85
CA VAL A 154 -6.90 8.73 2.17
C VAL A 154 -8.23 9.36 2.56
N ALA A 155 -8.38 10.68 2.40
CA ALA A 155 -9.59 11.40 2.76
C ALA A 155 -10.80 10.92 1.94
N ARG A 156 -10.62 10.76 0.63
CA ARG A 156 -11.64 10.20 -0.27
C ARG A 156 -12.02 8.78 0.16
N THR A 157 -11.04 7.93 0.45
CA THR A 157 -11.29 6.53 0.84
C THR A 157 -12.03 6.42 2.18
N PHE A 158 -11.67 7.23 3.19
CA PHE A 158 -12.43 7.28 4.44
C PHE A 158 -13.87 7.78 4.23
N SER A 159 -14.06 8.83 3.45
CA SER A 159 -15.40 9.37 3.15
C SER A 159 -16.29 8.33 2.44
N GLN A 160 -15.73 7.58 1.50
CA GLN A 160 -16.42 6.46 0.85
C GLN A 160 -16.77 5.35 1.86
N ALA A 161 -15.81 4.94 2.71
CA ALA A 161 -16.02 3.91 3.72
C ALA A 161 -17.11 4.30 4.74
N GLU A 162 -17.13 5.55 5.19
CA GLU A 162 -18.18 6.10 6.07
C GLU A 162 -19.57 5.99 5.40
N THR A 163 -19.66 6.36 4.12
CA THR A 163 -20.92 6.25 3.36
C THR A 163 -21.38 4.79 3.23
N LEU A 164 -20.48 3.90 2.84
CA LEU A 164 -20.79 2.48 2.61
C LEU A 164 -21.16 1.76 3.91
N SER A 165 -20.39 1.98 4.99
CA SER A 165 -20.67 1.38 6.30
C SER A 165 -22.02 1.83 6.87
N ALA A 166 -22.41 3.09 6.68
CA ALA A 166 -23.72 3.60 7.10
C ALA A 166 -24.89 2.95 6.34
N THR A 167 -24.70 2.57 5.07
CA THR A 167 -25.72 1.86 4.28
C THR A 167 -25.83 0.37 4.60
N ALA A 168 -24.74 -0.27 5.05
CA ALA A 168 -24.72 -1.69 5.41
C ALA A 168 -25.35 -1.99 6.77
N GLY A 169 -25.47 -0.98 7.65
CA GLY A 169 -26.09 -1.10 8.97
C GLY A 169 -27.60 -0.84 9.00
N LYS A 170 -28.24 -0.63 7.83
CA LYS A 170 -29.70 -0.54 7.67
C LYS A 170 -30.23 -1.83 7.07
#